data_AF-A0A0B7A1F2-F1
#
_entry.id   AF-A0A0B7A1F2-F1
#
_cell.length_a   1.000
_cell.length_b   1.000
_cell.length_c   1.000
_cell.angle_alpha   90.00
_cell.angle_beta   90.00
_cell.angle_gamma   90.00
#
_symmetry.space_group_name_H-M   'P 1'
#
loop_
_entity.id
_entity.type
_entity.pdbx_description
1 polymer ?
#
loop_
_entity_poly.entity_id
_entity_poly.type
_entity_poly.pdbx_seq_one_letter_code
_entity_poly.pdbx_strand_id
1 'polypeptide(L)'
;MASPRTTAHLSKNVLQMKFMQRSVLRIEREQNEEERQKVIDDEHWVRDLPEYRRKESPFLKDQSYTICEQLTLGRQSYRGFNPDIEKMMLAQINEQEMKRVEEQERQDSVGEKEMANRYSSLMGVIAKKFTKKRTRNKTEPEEDANEEEPTHKKSFMKPSDD
;
A
#
# COMPACT_ATOMS: atom_id res chain seq x y z
N MET A 1 5.22 -50.74 9.73
CA MET A 1 5.19 -49.52 10.57
C MET A 1 6.58 -48.89 10.52
N ALA A 2 6.70 -47.66 10.03
CA ALA A 2 8.01 -47.00 9.87
C ALA A 2 8.45 -46.37 11.21
N SER A 3 9.65 -46.74 11.66
CA SER A 3 10.28 -46.25 12.89
C SER A 3 10.53 -44.74 12.83
N PRO A 4 10.34 -43.98 13.93
CA PRO A 4 10.58 -42.54 13.93
C PRO A 4 12.07 -42.27 13.69
N ARG A 5 12.37 -41.40 12.72
CA ARG A 5 13.74 -40.97 12.41
C ARG A 5 14.29 -40.23 13.63
N THR A 6 15.18 -40.88 14.38
CA THR A 6 15.99 -40.23 15.40
C THR A 6 16.77 -39.11 14.74
N THR A 7 16.56 -37.87 15.16
CA THR A 7 17.32 -36.71 14.67
C THR A 7 18.77 -36.84 15.09
N ALA A 8 19.60 -37.43 14.21
CA ALA A 8 21.02 -37.60 14.45
C ALA A 8 21.70 -36.23 14.44
N HIS A 9 22.13 -35.76 15.61
CA HIS A 9 22.89 -34.53 15.74
C HIS A 9 24.35 -34.81 15.37
N LEU A 10 24.93 -33.93 14.57
CA LEU A 10 26.35 -34.00 14.21
C LEU A 10 27.22 -33.74 15.44
N SER A 11 28.41 -34.34 15.47
CA SER A 11 29.36 -34.12 16.57
C SER A 11 29.88 -32.67 16.57
N LYS A 12 30.20 -32.15 17.76
CA LYS A 12 30.68 -30.77 17.94
C LYS A 12 31.92 -30.46 17.08
N ASN A 13 32.83 -31.42 16.94
CA ASN A 13 34.06 -31.26 16.14
C ASN A 13 33.76 -31.10 14.63
N VAL A 14 32.78 -31.83 14.09
CA VAL A 14 32.39 -31.71 12.68
C VAL A 14 31.71 -30.36 12.43
N LEU A 15 30.87 -29.93 13.36
CA LEU A 15 30.15 -28.66 13.27
C LEU A 15 31.07 -27.43 13.31
N GLN A 16 32.24 -27.54 13.96
CA GLN A 16 33.25 -26.48 14.02
C GLN A 16 34.09 -26.34 12.73
N MET A 17 34.02 -27.30 11.82
CA MET A 17 34.76 -27.25 10.55
C MET A 17 34.26 -26.13 9.63
N LYS A 18 35.17 -25.53 8.86
CA LYS A 18 34.90 -24.35 8.01
C LYS A 18 33.69 -24.47 7.09
N PHE A 19 33.38 -25.68 6.60
CA PHE A 19 32.22 -25.91 5.72
C PHE A 19 30.88 -25.93 6.47
N MET A 20 30.89 -26.21 7.77
CA MET A 20 29.70 -26.19 8.65
C MET A 20 29.52 -24.84 9.35
N GLN A 21 30.54 -23.98 9.36
CA GLN A 21 30.50 -22.67 10.04
C GLN A 21 29.39 -21.75 9.51
N ARG A 22 29.03 -21.82 8.21
CA ARG A 22 27.94 -20.98 7.66
C ARG A 22 26.60 -21.28 8.31
N SER A 23 26.27 -22.55 8.57
CA SER A 23 25.03 -22.93 9.24
C SER A 23 25.07 -22.61 10.74
N VAL A 24 26.22 -22.82 11.39
CA VAL A 24 26.41 -22.48 12.81
C VAL A 24 26.25 -20.98 13.06
N LEU A 25 26.95 -20.15 12.28
CA LEU A 25 26.89 -18.69 12.39
C LEU A 25 25.49 -18.14 12.11
N ARG A 26 24.72 -18.80 11.24
CA ARG A 26 23.32 -18.44 10.98
C ARG A 26 22.46 -18.73 12.21
N ILE A 27 22.58 -19.92 12.79
CA ILE A 27 21.82 -20.33 13.98
C ILE A 27 22.17 -19.45 15.18
N GLU A 28 23.46 -19.20 15.41
CA GLU A 28 23.94 -18.35 16.51
C GLU A 28 23.48 -16.90 16.35
N ARG A 29 23.45 -16.37 15.12
CA ARG A 29 22.92 -15.03 14.86
C ARG A 29 21.42 -14.95 15.18
N GLU A 30 20.65 -15.95 14.76
CA GLU A 30 19.21 -16.02 15.02
C GLU A 30 18.92 -16.12 16.52
N GLN A 31 19.65 -16.98 17.24
CA GLN A 31 19.54 -17.09 18.70
C GLN A 31 19.90 -15.77 19.41
N ASN A 32 20.99 -15.11 19.00
CA ASN A 32 21.37 -13.82 19.58
C ASN A 32 20.35 -12.72 19.27
N GLU A 33 19.70 -12.76 18.10
CA GLU A 33 18.65 -11.81 17.73
C GLU A 33 17.36 -12.05 18.53
N GLU A 34 16.98 -13.31 18.73
CA GLU A 34 15.87 -13.68 19.62
C GLU A 34 16.12 -13.28 21.07
N GLU A 35 17.33 -13.51 21.60
CA GLU A 35 17.70 -13.10 22.96
C GLU A 35 17.68 -11.58 23.10
N ARG A 36 18.20 -10.85 22.11
CA ARG A 36 18.12 -9.39 22.06
C ARG A 36 16.67 -8.91 22.01
N GLN A 37 15.84 -9.53 21.20
CA GLN A 37 14.42 -9.17 21.11
C GLN A 37 13.69 -9.44 22.42
N LYS A 38 13.97 -10.57 23.10
CA LYS A 38 13.42 -10.86 24.42
C LYS A 38 13.83 -9.82 25.46
N VAL A 39 15.11 -9.44 25.50
CA VAL A 39 15.58 -8.37 26.40
C VAL A 39 14.89 -7.05 26.09
N ILE A 40 14.73 -6.70 24.81
CA ILE A 40 13.98 -5.50 24.40
C ILE A 40 12.53 -5.60 24.87
N ASP A 41 11.84 -6.71 24.65
CA ASP A 41 10.43 -6.88 25.01
C ASP A 41 10.21 -6.88 26.54
N ASP A 42 11.14 -7.46 27.31
CA ASP A 42 11.09 -7.49 28.77
C ASP A 42 11.39 -6.11 29.39
N GLU A 43 12.27 -5.31 28.79
CA GLU A 43 12.68 -3.99 29.29
C GLU A 43 11.80 -2.83 28.76
N HIS A 44 11.23 -2.95 27.54
CA HIS A 44 10.45 -1.89 26.91
C HIS A 44 8.98 -1.95 27.33
N TRP A 45 8.71 -1.35 28.49
CA TRP A 45 7.34 -1.06 28.91
C TRP A 45 6.79 0.15 28.14
N VAL A 46 5.71 -0.04 27.37
CA VAL A 46 5.01 1.06 26.70
C VAL A 46 4.05 1.73 27.69
N ARG A 47 4.30 3.01 28.01
CA ARG A 47 3.38 3.80 28.83
C ARG A 47 2.38 4.54 27.93
N ASP A 48 1.16 4.06 27.90
CA ASP A 48 0.05 4.74 27.21
C ASP A 48 -0.39 6.00 27.97
N LEU A 49 0.26 7.13 27.67
CA LEU A 49 -0.15 8.45 28.16
C LEU A 49 -1.15 9.08 27.18
N PRO A 50 -2.43 9.29 27.56
CA PRO A 50 -3.46 9.86 26.68
C PRO A 50 -3.15 11.28 26.16
N GLU A 51 -2.26 12.00 26.85
CA GLU A 51 -1.84 13.36 26.51
C GLU A 51 -0.84 13.42 25.35
N TYR A 52 -0.03 12.37 25.17
CA TYR A 52 1.03 12.31 24.14
C TYR A 52 0.57 11.69 22.82
N ARG A 53 -0.53 10.91 22.83
CA ARG A 53 -1.10 10.32 21.59
C ARG A 53 -1.55 11.35 20.54
N ARG A 54 -1.63 12.63 20.90
CA ARG A 54 -2.18 13.70 20.03
C ARG A 54 -1.24 14.87 19.77
N LYS A 55 -0.03 14.88 20.33
CA LYS A 55 0.95 15.96 20.13
C LYS A 55 2.12 15.46 19.28
N GLU A 56 1.84 14.83 18.17
CA GLU A 56 2.82 14.76 17.09
C GLU A 56 2.97 16.19 16.55
N SER A 57 4.20 16.68 16.47
CA SER A 57 4.44 18.01 15.92
C SER A 57 4.03 17.99 14.43
N PRO A 58 3.26 18.97 13.94
CA PRO A 58 2.85 19.01 12.53
C PRO A 58 4.02 19.28 11.58
N PHE A 59 5.22 19.54 12.12
CA PHE A 59 6.43 19.83 11.35
C PHE A 59 7.47 18.73 11.57
N LEU A 60 8.02 18.24 10.48
CA LEU A 60 9.19 17.36 10.47
C LEU A 60 10.45 18.23 10.37
N LYS A 61 11.27 18.25 11.43
CA LYS A 61 12.56 18.93 11.39
C LYS A 61 13.64 17.91 11.02
N ASP A 62 14.07 17.93 9.77
CA ASP A 62 15.24 17.19 9.31
C ASP A 62 16.46 18.12 9.18
N GLN A 63 17.65 17.62 9.47
CA GLN A 63 18.91 18.33 9.25
C GLN A 63 19.47 18.09 7.84
N SER A 64 18.94 17.09 7.13
CA SER A 64 19.39 16.74 5.79
C SER A 64 18.68 17.59 4.72
N TYR A 65 19.41 17.95 3.67
CA TYR A 65 18.85 18.60 2.47
C TYR A 65 18.38 17.61 1.41
N THR A 66 18.47 16.30 1.69
CA THR A 66 18.20 15.24 0.71
C THR A 66 16.78 15.30 0.16
N ILE A 67 15.81 15.58 1.02
CA ILE A 67 14.39 15.69 0.68
C ILE A 67 14.12 16.98 -0.13
N CYS A 68 14.78 18.08 0.24
CA CYS A 68 14.54 19.39 -0.37
C CYS A 68 15.14 19.49 -1.78
N GLU A 69 16.38 19.04 -1.97
CA GLU A 69 17.11 19.14 -3.24
C GLU A 69 16.96 17.89 -4.13
N GLN A 70 16.23 16.87 -3.66
CA GLN A 70 16.03 15.61 -4.38
C GLN A 70 17.35 14.98 -4.84
N LEU A 71 18.37 15.01 -3.97
CA LEU A 71 19.67 14.43 -4.27
C LEU A 71 19.55 12.91 -4.43
N THR A 72 19.84 12.39 -5.61
CA THR A 72 19.74 10.96 -5.91
C THR A 72 21.10 10.27 -5.88
N LEU A 73 22.03 10.70 -6.74
CA LEU A 73 23.26 9.99 -7.05
C LEU A 73 24.48 10.85 -6.75
N GLY A 74 25.28 10.44 -5.75
CA GLY A 74 26.55 11.12 -5.45
C GLY A 74 27.69 10.75 -6.40
N ARG A 75 27.67 9.54 -6.99
CA ARG A 75 28.70 9.07 -7.92
C ARG A 75 28.07 8.86 -9.29
N GLN A 76 28.58 9.58 -10.29
CA GLN A 76 28.11 9.54 -11.67
C GLN A 76 29.29 9.33 -12.61
N SER A 77 29.05 8.60 -13.68
CA SER A 77 29.97 8.50 -14.81
C SER A 77 29.19 8.67 -16.09
N TYR A 78 29.88 9.14 -17.12
CA TYR A 78 29.29 9.43 -18.41
C TYR A 78 30.16 8.88 -19.53
N ARG A 79 29.53 8.57 -20.66
CA ARG A 79 30.20 8.18 -21.91
C ARG A 79 31.09 6.93 -21.78
N GLY A 80 30.71 5.99 -20.94
CA GLY A 80 31.41 4.70 -20.79
C GLY A 80 32.71 4.78 -20.00
N PHE A 81 32.96 5.86 -19.25
CA PHE A 81 34.16 5.99 -18.41
C PHE A 81 34.18 4.94 -17.28
N ASN A 82 33.00 4.52 -16.84
CA ASN A 82 32.83 3.37 -15.96
C ASN A 82 31.44 2.73 -16.20
N PRO A 83 31.37 1.60 -16.94
CA PRO A 83 30.09 0.99 -17.29
C PRO A 83 29.33 0.44 -16.07
N ASP A 84 30.04 0.02 -15.01
CA ASP A 84 29.39 -0.52 -13.81
C ASP A 84 28.63 0.56 -13.04
N ILE A 85 29.19 1.76 -12.96
CA ILE A 85 28.52 2.92 -12.34
C ILE A 85 27.33 3.35 -13.19
N GLU A 86 27.47 3.41 -14.52
CA GLU A 86 26.36 3.78 -15.41
C GLU A 86 25.20 2.79 -15.27
N LYS A 87 25.49 1.49 -15.16
CA LYS A 87 24.48 0.46 -14.92
C LYS A 87 23.77 0.63 -13.57
N MET A 88 24.51 0.93 -12.50
CA MET A 88 23.93 1.21 -11.19
C MET A 88 23.05 2.47 -11.21
N MET A 89 23.54 3.54 -11.85
CA MET A 89 22.80 4.79 -12.05
C MET A 89 21.47 4.55 -12.77
N LEU A 90 21.50 3.81 -13.89
CA LEU A 90 20.29 3.47 -14.65
C LEU A 90 19.31 2.64 -13.83
N ALA A 91 19.79 1.65 -13.06
CA ALA A 91 18.94 0.84 -12.21
C ALA A 91 18.21 1.67 -11.15
N GLN A 92 18.92 2.61 -10.50
CA GLN A 92 18.31 3.49 -9.48
C GLN A 92 17.31 4.48 -10.07
N ILE A 93 17.59 5.04 -11.25
CA ILE A 93 16.65 5.91 -11.95
C ILE A 93 15.36 5.15 -12.30
N ASN A 94 15.49 3.95 -12.88
CA ASN A 94 14.34 3.12 -13.22
C ASN A 94 13.51 2.74 -11.99
N GLU A 95 14.16 2.42 -10.86
CA GLU A 95 13.46 2.12 -9.61
C GLU A 95 12.65 3.32 -9.10
N GLN A 96 13.21 4.54 -9.20
CA GLN A 96 12.50 5.76 -8.81
C GLN A 96 11.30 6.06 -9.71
N GLU A 97 11.44 5.86 -11.02
CA GLU A 97 10.34 6.01 -11.97
C GLU A 97 9.23 5.00 -11.68
N MET A 98 9.57 3.73 -11.46
CA MET A 98 8.60 2.69 -11.12
C MET A 98 7.85 3.02 -9.82
N LYS A 99 8.53 3.49 -8.78
CA LYS A 99 7.89 3.93 -7.53
C LYS A 99 6.93 5.09 -7.74
N ARG A 100 7.28 6.05 -8.60
CA ARG A 100 6.40 7.18 -8.95
C ARG A 100 5.15 6.71 -9.68
N VAL A 101 5.29 5.81 -10.63
CA VAL A 101 4.16 5.23 -11.37
C VAL A 101 3.27 4.43 -10.42
N GLU A 102 3.84 3.57 -9.58
CA GLU A 102 3.09 2.79 -8.59
C GLU A 102 2.31 3.70 -7.62
N GLU A 103 2.91 4.79 -7.17
CA GLU A 103 2.24 5.75 -6.30
C GLU A 103 1.09 6.49 -7.01
N GLN A 104 1.26 6.82 -8.29
CA GLN A 104 0.20 7.40 -9.11
C GLN A 104 -0.94 6.41 -9.32
N GLU A 105 -0.65 5.17 -9.69
CA GLU A 105 -1.65 4.11 -9.84
C GLU A 105 -2.39 3.84 -8.52
N ARG A 106 -1.70 3.92 -7.39
CA ARG A 106 -2.30 3.80 -6.06
C ARG A 106 -3.25 4.96 -5.74
N GLN A 107 -2.95 6.18 -6.20
CA GLN A 107 -3.84 7.33 -6.02
C GLN A 107 -5.07 7.24 -6.94
N ASP A 108 -4.89 6.77 -8.17
CA ASP A 108 -5.96 6.66 -9.16
C ASP A 108 -6.85 5.42 -8.95
N SER A 109 -6.36 4.42 -8.20
CA SER A 109 -7.12 3.20 -7.91
C SER A 109 -8.17 3.41 -6.82
N VAL A 110 -9.38 2.94 -7.10
CA VAL A 110 -10.51 2.98 -6.16
C VAL A 110 -10.35 1.83 -5.16
N GLY A 111 -10.25 2.16 -3.87
CA GLY A 111 -10.16 1.16 -2.81
C GLY A 111 -11.41 0.26 -2.74
N GLU A 112 -11.25 -0.98 -2.28
CA GLU A 112 -12.33 -1.99 -2.21
C GLU A 112 -13.59 -1.48 -1.49
N LYS A 113 -13.39 -0.74 -0.38
CA LYS A 113 -14.49 -0.16 0.40
C LYS A 113 -15.27 0.89 -0.39
N GLU A 114 -14.55 1.73 -1.13
CA GLU A 114 -15.17 2.74 -1.98
C GLU A 114 -15.89 2.09 -3.16
N MET A 115 -15.30 1.07 -3.77
CA MET A 115 -15.91 0.27 -4.83
C MET A 115 -17.21 -0.39 -4.36
N ALA A 116 -17.23 -0.98 -3.16
CA ALA A 116 -18.43 -1.59 -2.57
C ALA A 116 -19.56 -0.56 -2.35
N ASN A 117 -19.22 0.64 -1.85
CA ASN A 117 -20.18 1.72 -1.65
C ASN A 117 -20.77 2.19 -2.99
N ARG A 118 -19.94 2.40 -4.02
CA ARG A 118 -20.40 2.76 -5.37
C ARG A 118 -21.34 1.68 -5.93
N TYR A 119 -21.02 0.40 -5.74
CA TYR A 119 -21.86 -0.71 -6.21
C TYR A 119 -23.22 -0.77 -5.49
N SER A 120 -23.25 -0.60 -4.16
CA SER A 120 -24.49 -0.57 -3.38
C SER A 120 -25.44 0.57 -3.81
N SER A 121 -24.88 1.76 -4.07
CA SER A 121 -25.64 2.92 -4.52
C SER A 121 -26.23 2.69 -5.92
N LEU A 122 -25.43 2.12 -6.83
CA LEU A 122 -25.86 1.80 -8.19
C LEU A 122 -26.96 0.72 -8.19
N MET A 123 -26.83 -0.34 -7.40
CA MET A 123 -27.86 -1.38 -7.28
C MET A 123 -29.19 -0.82 -6.79
N GLY A 124 -29.17 0.14 -5.84
CA GLY A 124 -30.38 0.81 -5.36
C GLY A 124 -31.12 1.60 -6.46
N VAL A 125 -30.40 2.24 -7.38
CA VAL A 125 -30.98 2.97 -8.51
C VAL A 125 -31.49 2.02 -9.60
N ILE A 126 -30.74 0.96 -9.89
CA ILE A 126 -31.11 -0.03 -10.90
C ILE A 126 -32.37 -0.79 -10.48
N ALA A 127 -32.46 -1.23 -9.21
CA ALA A 127 -33.65 -1.92 -8.68
C ALA A 127 -34.94 -1.07 -8.83
N LYS A 128 -34.85 0.26 -8.64
CA LYS A 128 -35.97 1.19 -8.82
C LYS A 128 -36.44 1.30 -10.29
N LYS A 129 -35.55 1.12 -11.27
CA LYS A 129 -35.92 1.16 -12.69
C LYS A 129 -36.73 -0.05 -13.14
N PHE A 130 -36.56 -1.20 -12.49
CA PHE A 130 -37.25 -2.44 -12.85
C PHE A 130 -38.58 -2.65 -12.11
N THR A 131 -38.75 -2.05 -10.93
CA THR A 131 -40.02 -2.12 -10.17
C THR A 131 -41.12 -1.23 -10.77
N LYS A 132 -40.76 -0.10 -11.39
CA LYS A 132 -41.72 0.86 -11.97
C LYS A 132 -42.48 0.37 -13.22
N LYS A 133 -42.12 -0.79 -13.80
CA LYS A 133 -42.79 -1.31 -15.01
C LYS A 133 -44.05 -2.15 -14.75
N ARG A 134 -44.42 -2.46 -13.49
CA ARG A 134 -45.56 -3.34 -13.20
C ARG A 134 -46.91 -2.64 -12.94
N THR A 135 -46.95 -1.31 -12.78
CA THR A 135 -48.18 -0.59 -12.36
C THR A 135 -48.55 0.57 -13.29
N ARG A 136 -48.35 0.44 -14.61
CA ARG A 136 -48.77 1.46 -15.59
C ARG A 136 -50.26 1.34 -16.02
N ASN A 137 -50.98 0.28 -15.62
CA ASN A 137 -52.37 0.01 -16.04
C ASN A 137 -53.41 0.13 -14.91
N LYS A 138 -53.33 1.16 -14.07
CA LYS A 138 -54.49 1.61 -13.27
C LYS A 138 -54.53 3.14 -13.29
N THR A 139 -55.42 3.65 -14.11
CA THR A 139 -55.80 5.06 -14.17
C THR A 139 -56.98 5.22 -13.21
N GLU A 140 -56.76 5.87 -12.07
CA GLU A 140 -57.80 6.64 -11.38
C GLU A 140 -57.18 8.00 -11.03
N PRO A 141 -57.92 9.11 -11.20
CA PRO A 141 -57.43 10.44 -10.84
C PRO A 141 -57.76 10.66 -9.36
N GLU A 142 -56.73 10.73 -8.51
CA GLU A 142 -56.86 11.44 -7.24
C GLU A 142 -56.02 12.71 -7.30
N GLU A 143 -56.72 13.80 -6.99
CA GLU A 143 -56.24 15.15 -6.86
C GLU A 143 -55.34 15.23 -5.63
N ASP A 144 -54.08 15.57 -5.79
CA ASP A 144 -53.34 16.23 -4.73
C ASP A 144 -52.33 17.22 -5.33
N ALA A 145 -52.56 18.47 -4.95
CA ALA A 145 -51.86 19.64 -5.44
C ALA A 145 -50.44 19.72 -4.84
N ASN A 146 -49.44 19.61 -5.70
CA ASN A 146 -48.19 20.35 -5.55
C ASN A 146 -47.52 20.42 -6.93
N GLU A 147 -47.76 21.53 -7.62
CA GLU A 147 -47.14 21.88 -8.90
C GLU A 147 -45.66 22.24 -8.66
N GLU A 148 -44.76 21.27 -8.76
CA GLU A 148 -43.36 21.56 -9.09
C GLU A 148 -43.21 21.48 -10.62
N GLU A 149 -42.82 22.59 -11.23
CA GLU A 149 -42.70 22.75 -12.68
C GLU A 149 -41.81 21.68 -13.34
N PRO A 150 -42.14 21.22 -14.56
CA PRO A 150 -41.31 20.26 -15.27
C PRO A 150 -39.98 20.90 -15.68
N THR A 151 -38.91 20.57 -14.95
CA THR A 151 -37.54 20.99 -15.29
C THR A 151 -37.22 20.60 -16.73
N HIS A 152 -36.92 21.59 -17.58
CA HIS A 152 -36.59 21.41 -18.99
C HIS A 152 -35.53 20.31 -19.21
N LYS A 153 -35.77 19.44 -20.19
CA LYS A 153 -34.83 18.38 -20.60
C LYS A 153 -33.55 19.04 -21.11
N LYS A 154 -32.44 18.88 -20.38
CA LYS A 154 -31.10 19.33 -20.83
C LYS A 154 -30.69 18.50 -22.05
N SER A 155 -30.67 19.12 -23.22
CA SER A 155 -30.06 18.54 -24.44
C SER A 155 -28.54 18.74 -24.40
N PHE A 156 -27.81 17.79 -24.96
CA PHE A 156 -26.35 17.86 -25.09
C PHE A 156 -25.95 19.04 -25.97
N MET A 157 -25.31 20.05 -25.39
CA MET A 157 -24.67 21.12 -26.15
C MET A 157 -23.26 20.67 -26.54
N LYS A 158 -22.94 20.74 -27.83
CA LYS A 158 -21.58 20.51 -28.30
C LYS A 158 -20.69 21.68 -27.85
N PRO A 159 -19.43 21.44 -27.46
CA PRO A 159 -18.47 22.50 -27.18
C PRO A 159 -18.31 23.43 -28.38
N SER A 160 -18.03 24.72 -28.12
CA SER A 160 -17.63 25.66 -29.16
C SER A 160 -16.22 25.32 -29.64
N ASP A 161 -16.03 25.33 -30.96
CA ASP A 161 -14.72 25.22 -31.58
C ASP A 161 -14.06 26.61 -31.58
N ASP A 162 -13.11 26.81 -30.65
CA ASP A 162 -12.03 27.80 -30.71
C ASP A 162 -10.70 27.09 -30.37
#